data_AF-A0A4Q3SXE9-F1
#
_entry.id   AF-A0A4Q3SXE9-F1
#
_cell.length_a   1.000
_cell.length_b   1.000
_cell.length_c   1.000
_cell.angle_alpha   90.00
_cell.angle_beta   90.00
_cell.angle_gamma   90.00
#
_symmetry.space_group_name_H-M   'P 1'
#
loop_
_entity.id
_entity.type
_entity.pdbx_description
1 polymer ?
#
loop_
_entity_poly.entity_id
_entity_poly.type
_entity_poly.pdbx_seq_one_letter_code
_entity_poly.pdbx_strand_id
1 'polypeptide(L)'
;FKAAQRAAKETGSLTPPAHIRNAPTKLMKDLGYGKGYAYDHDVEGGFSGQNYFPDGMERRKFYDPKGEGAEARTKERLDRWAEQRNRQK
;
A
#
# COMPACT_ATOMS: atom_id res chain seq x y z
N PHE A 1 14.67 -6.60 -5.13
CA PHE A 1 14.21 -7.02 -3.78
C PHE A 1 15.12 -6.58 -2.63
N LYS A 2 16.46 -6.47 -2.79
CA LYS A 2 17.40 -6.07 -1.71
C LYS A 2 17.01 -4.79 -0.95
N ALA A 3 16.46 -3.79 -1.65
CA ALA A 3 16.00 -2.54 -1.03
C ALA A 3 14.83 -2.75 -0.06
N ALA A 4 13.86 -3.59 -0.41
CA ALA A 4 12.73 -3.91 0.47
C ALA A 4 13.19 -4.68 1.72
N GLN A 5 14.15 -5.61 1.59
CA GLN A 5 14.73 -6.29 2.75
C GLN A 5 15.48 -5.35 3.69
N ARG A 6 16.21 -4.37 3.14
CA ARG A 6 16.88 -3.35 3.96
C ARG A 6 15.85 -2.52 4.72
N ALA A 7 14.83 -2.02 4.02
CA ALA A 7 13.78 -1.25 4.65
C ALA A 7 13.07 -2.07 5.76
N ALA A 8 12.75 -3.33 5.52
CA ALA A 8 12.14 -4.20 6.54
C ALA A 8 13.04 -4.40 7.77
N LYS A 9 14.37 -4.42 7.61
CA LYS A 9 15.30 -4.47 8.76
C LYS A 9 15.33 -3.14 9.53
N GLU A 10 15.23 -2.01 8.83
CA GLU A 10 15.23 -0.67 9.43
C GLU A 10 13.90 -0.34 10.12
N THR A 11 12.78 -0.79 9.55
CA THR A 11 11.42 -0.43 9.98
C THR A 11 10.65 -1.61 10.58
N GLY A 12 11.33 -2.70 10.92
CA GLY A 12 10.69 -3.95 11.37
C GLY A 12 9.87 -3.81 12.66
N SER A 13 10.15 -2.78 13.46
CA SER A 13 9.41 -2.47 14.69
C SER A 13 8.16 -1.61 14.45
N LEU A 14 7.98 -1.05 13.26
CA LEU A 14 6.82 -0.22 12.94
C LEU A 14 5.59 -1.09 12.68
N THR A 15 4.45 -0.65 13.19
CA THR A 15 3.19 -1.36 13.00
C THR A 15 2.60 -1.08 11.62
N PRO A 16 2.00 -2.08 10.95
CA PRO A 16 1.19 -1.83 9.77
C PRO A 16 0.03 -0.87 10.09
N PRO A 17 -0.46 -0.11 9.11
CA PRO A 17 -1.58 0.81 9.30
C PRO A 17 -2.81 0.11 9.88
N ALA A 18 -3.54 0.82 10.74
CA ALA A 18 -4.71 0.26 11.40
C ALA A 18 -5.77 -0.32 10.44
N HIS A 19 -5.99 0.32 9.30
CA HIS A 19 -7.00 -0.09 8.32
C HIS A 19 -6.71 -1.44 7.66
N ILE A 20 -5.46 -1.90 7.55
CA ILE A 20 -5.12 -3.21 6.95
C ILE A 20 -4.96 -4.33 7.99
N ARG A 21 -5.03 -4.01 9.29
CA ARG A 21 -4.93 -5.02 10.36
C ARG A 21 -6.23 -5.78 10.53
N ASN A 22 -6.11 -7.09 10.76
CA ASN A 22 -7.25 -7.92 11.15
C ASN A 22 -7.76 -7.48 12.54
N ALA A 23 -9.08 -7.50 12.71
CA ALA A 23 -9.76 -7.12 13.95
C ALA A 23 -10.71 -8.25 14.43
N PRO A 24 -10.17 -9.42 14.82
CA PRO A 24 -10.97 -10.57 15.21
C PRO A 24 -11.66 -10.39 16.57
N THR A 25 -11.09 -9.58 17.48
CA THR A 25 -11.65 -9.32 18.80
C THR A 25 -12.42 -8.00 18.84
N LYS A 26 -13.38 -7.88 19.77
CA LYS A 26 -14.15 -6.64 19.97
C LYS A 26 -13.25 -5.46 20.33
N LEU A 27 -12.29 -5.67 21.24
CA LEU A 27 -11.30 -4.67 21.62
C LEU A 27 -10.50 -4.14 20.42
N MET A 28 -10.08 -5.02 19.50
CA MET A 28 -9.35 -4.60 18.30
C MET A 28 -10.19 -3.72 17.37
N LYS A 29 -11.50 -4.01 17.24
CA LYS A 29 -12.42 -3.15 16.48
C LYS A 29 -12.61 -1.79 17.15
N ASP A 30 -12.72 -1.77 18.47
CA ASP A 30 -12.84 -0.53 19.26
C ASP A 30 -11.58 0.34 19.14
N LEU A 31 -10.40 -0.29 19.04
CA LEU A 31 -9.12 0.37 18.74
C LEU A 31 -9.00 0.83 17.26
N GLY A 32 -10.05 0.63 16.45
CA GLY A 32 -10.11 1.08 15.06
C GLY A 32 -9.38 0.19 14.06
N TYR A 33 -9.06 -1.06 14.41
CA TYR A 33 -8.40 -1.98 13.47
C TYR A 33 -9.40 -2.37 12.37
N GLY A 34 -8.95 -2.36 11.12
CA GLY A 34 -9.80 -2.57 9.94
C GLY A 34 -10.73 -1.40 9.61
N LYS A 35 -10.81 -0.36 10.46
CA LYS A 35 -11.67 0.79 10.20
C LYS A 35 -11.11 1.60 9.02
N GLY A 36 -11.97 1.89 8.06
CA GLY A 36 -11.60 2.66 6.87
C GLY A 36 -10.88 1.84 5.79
N TYR A 37 -10.81 0.50 5.93
CA TYR A 37 -10.35 -0.36 4.84
C TYR A 37 -11.29 -0.24 3.64
N ALA A 38 -10.78 0.30 2.54
CA ALA A 38 -11.47 0.25 1.25
C ALA A 38 -11.08 -1.01 0.48
N TYR A 39 -12.04 -1.86 0.17
CA TYR A 39 -11.81 -3.01 -0.69
C TYR A 39 -11.65 -2.54 -2.13
N ASP A 40 -10.48 -2.75 -2.74
CA ASP A 40 -10.13 -2.20 -4.05
C ASP A 40 -11.16 -2.52 -5.14
N HIS A 41 -11.83 -3.67 -5.09
CA HIS A 41 -12.84 -4.06 -6.07
C HIS A 41 -14.17 -3.30 -5.95
N ASP A 42 -14.47 -2.76 -4.77
CA ASP A 42 -15.70 -1.99 -4.54
C ASP A 42 -15.51 -0.49 -4.85
N VAL A 43 -14.26 -0.04 -5.01
CA VAL A 43 -13.94 1.34 -5.34
C VAL A 43 -14.07 1.59 -6.83
N GLU A 44 -14.63 2.73 -7.21
CA GLU A 44 -14.72 3.17 -8.59
C GLU A 44 -13.32 3.19 -9.25
N GLY A 45 -13.15 2.46 -10.35
CA GLY A 45 -11.87 2.29 -11.01
C GLY A 45 -10.98 1.16 -10.46
N GLY A 46 -11.46 0.40 -9.47
CA GLY A 46 -10.82 -0.82 -8.98
C GLY A 46 -9.54 -0.57 -8.16
N PHE A 47 -9.40 0.63 -7.60
CA PHE A 47 -8.17 1.06 -6.93
C PHE A 47 -8.45 2.12 -5.85
N SER A 48 -8.27 1.72 -4.58
CA SER A 48 -8.55 2.54 -3.39
C SER A 48 -7.50 3.59 -3.08
N GLY A 49 -6.29 3.49 -3.66
CA GLY A 49 -5.22 4.44 -3.37
C GLY A 49 -4.59 4.35 -1.97
N GLN A 50 -5.06 3.44 -1.10
CA GLN A 50 -4.65 3.36 0.30
C GLN A 50 -3.13 3.17 0.49
N ASN A 51 -2.65 3.63 1.66
CA ASN A 51 -1.26 3.47 2.06
C ASN A 51 -1.08 2.21 2.91
N TYR A 52 -0.32 1.25 2.40
CA TYR A 52 -0.08 -0.02 3.08
C TYR A 52 1.29 -0.08 3.78
N PHE A 53 2.06 1.02 3.75
CA PHE A 53 3.35 1.11 4.47
C PHE A 53 3.12 1.32 5.97
N PRO A 54 3.99 0.81 6.85
CA PRO A 54 3.87 0.98 8.29
C PRO A 54 3.67 2.44 8.72
N ASP A 55 2.96 2.63 9.84
CA ASP A 55 2.81 3.94 10.46
C ASP A 55 4.19 4.47 10.87
N GLY A 56 4.53 5.70 10.47
CA GLY A 56 5.86 6.28 10.67
C GLY A 56 6.86 6.00 9.55
N MET A 57 6.46 5.30 8.49
CA MET A 57 7.28 5.09 7.29
C MET A 57 6.66 5.81 6.08
N GLU A 58 7.47 6.63 5.40
CA GLU A 58 7.06 7.17 4.11
C GLU A 58 6.96 6.09 3.03
N ARG A 59 6.03 6.26 2.10
CA ARG A 59 5.85 5.37 0.96
C ARG A 59 7.12 5.38 0.10
N ARG A 60 7.73 4.21 -0.11
CA ARG A 60 8.92 4.04 -0.96
C ARG A 60 8.60 3.23 -2.21
N LYS A 61 9.29 3.50 -3.32
CA LYS A 61 9.22 2.70 -4.55
C LYS A 61 10.32 1.65 -4.53
N PHE A 62 9.95 0.37 -4.42
CA PHE A 62 10.91 -0.75 -4.41
C PHE A 62 11.01 -1.51 -5.73
N TYR A 63 10.01 -1.33 -6.61
CA TYR A 63 9.95 -1.93 -7.93
C TYR A 63 9.83 -0.84 -8.97
N ASP A 64 10.80 -0.80 -9.87
CA ASP A 64 10.87 0.14 -10.99
C ASP A 64 11.14 -0.67 -12.27
N PRO A 65 10.08 -1.16 -12.95
CA PRO A 65 10.25 -1.88 -14.20
C PRO A 65 10.85 -0.97 -15.27
N LYS A 66 11.74 -1.52 -16.09
CA LYS A 66 12.41 -0.76 -17.17
C LYS A 66 11.43 -0.31 -18.27
N GLY A 67 10.28 -0.98 -18.37
CA GLY A 67 9.26 -0.70 -19.37
C GLY A 67 9.52 -1.37 -20.71
N GLU A 68 10.38 -2.39 -20.75
CA GLU A 68 10.71 -3.14 -21.97
C GLU A 68 9.94 -4.47 -21.99
N GLY A 69 9.49 -4.89 -23.18
CA GLY A 69 8.79 -6.16 -23.38
C GLY A 69 7.54 -6.30 -22.50
N ALA A 70 7.45 -7.40 -21.74
CA ALA A 70 6.30 -7.69 -20.88
C ALA A 70 6.17 -6.70 -19.71
N GLU A 71 7.26 -6.03 -19.31
CA GLU A 71 7.23 -5.06 -18.20
C GLU A 71 6.67 -3.70 -18.62
N ALA A 72 6.53 -3.41 -19.93
CA ALA A 72 5.97 -2.16 -20.45
C ALA A 72 4.56 -1.89 -19.88
N ARG A 73 3.67 -2.88 -19.99
CA ARG A 73 2.30 -2.77 -19.45
C ARG A 73 2.28 -2.65 -17.92
N THR A 74 3.20 -3.34 -17.25
CA THR A 74 3.34 -3.24 -15.79
C THR A 74 3.74 -1.84 -15.38
N LYS A 75 4.70 -1.23 -16.08
CA LYS A 75 5.14 0.15 -15.85
C LYS A 75 3.99 1.14 -16.03
N GLU A 76 3.29 1.06 -17.17
CA GLU A 76 2.13 1.90 -17.47
C GLU A 76 1.06 1.82 -16.38
N ARG A 77 0.73 0.60 -15.93
CA ARG A 77 -0.24 0.40 -14.84
C ARG A 77 0.22 1.02 -13.51
N LEU A 78 1.49 0.85 -13.17
CA LEU A 78 2.06 1.42 -11.94
C LEU A 78 2.06 2.95 -11.96
N ASP A 79 2.37 3.55 -13.11
CA ASP A 79 2.37 4.99 -13.31
C ASP A 79 0.94 5.55 -13.20
N ARG A 80 -0.05 4.92 -13.86
CA ARG A 80 -1.48 5.27 -13.73
C ARG A 80 -1.94 5.24 -12.27
N TRP A 81 -1.56 4.22 -11.50
CA TRP A 81 -1.91 4.15 -10.07
C TRP A 81 -1.20 5.23 -9.24
N ALA A 82 0.00 5.68 -9.64
CA ALA A 82 0.68 6.78 -8.97
C ALA A 82 -0.03 8.11 -9.20
N GLU A 83 -0.48 8.36 -10.42
CA GLU A 83 -1.29 9.54 -10.77
C GLU A 83 -2.63 9.55 -10.04
N GLN A 84 -3.33 8.41 -10.02
CA GLN A 84 -4.59 8.28 -9.28
C GLN A 84 -4.42 8.59 -7.79
N ARG A 85 -3.35 8.08 -7.16
CA ARG A 85 -3.03 8.42 -5.76
C ARG A 85 -2.75 9.91 -5.57
N ASN A 86 -2.03 10.54 -6.48
CA ASN A 86 -1.72 11.97 -6.38
C ASN A 86 -2.97 12.84 -6.57
N ARG A 87 -3.97 12.37 -7.34
CA ARG A 87 -5.25 13.06 -7.51
C ARG A 87 -6.16 12.94 -6.29
N GLN A 88 -6.03 11.84 -5.52
CA GLN A 88 -6.82 11.58 -4.32
C GLN A 88 -6.21 12.19 -3.03
N LYS A 89 -4.98 12.73 -3.11
CA LYS A 89 -4.35 13.51 -2.03
C LYS A 89 -4.91 14.92 -1.97
#